data_AF-A0A959R487-F1
#
_entry.id   AF-A0A959R487-F1
#
_cell.length_a   1.000
_cell.length_b   1.000
_cell.length_c   1.000
_cell.angle_alpha   90.00
_cell.angle_beta   90.00
_cell.angle_gamma   90.00
#
_symmetry.space_group_name_H-M   'P 1'
#
loop_
_entity.id
_entity.type
_entity.pdbx_description
1 polymer ?
#
loop_
_entity_poly.entity_id
_entity_poly.type
_entity_poly.pdbx_seq_one_letter_code
_entity_poly.pdbx_strand_id
1 'polypeptide(L)'
;MITTSITNPVNEVISHHVFANVLLNNASNQKSLHATVSFLPGDVICHFDAGTTQTYATYLTVQTGADSHITLMPQFLQYINHSCAPNVFFNTATMELICLQPIQPGDEFTFFYPSTEWEMAQPFVCNCGNDACLQLINGASHLSVETLSKYKLTDFIRQQVKQKLSL
;
A
#
# COMPACT_ATOMS: atom_id res chain seq x y z
N MET A 1 34.69 27.43 19.76
CA MET A 1 33.55 27.65 18.85
C MET A 1 32.89 26.31 18.61
N ILE A 2 31.68 26.10 19.13
CA ILE A 2 30.94 24.86 18.92
C ILE A 2 30.20 25.03 17.60
N THR A 3 30.71 24.42 16.53
CA THR A 3 30.00 24.31 15.25
C THR A 3 28.85 23.32 15.46
N THR A 4 27.66 23.84 15.77
CA THR A 4 26.42 23.08 15.69
C THR A 4 26.14 22.80 14.22
N SER A 5 26.50 21.61 13.75
CA SER A 5 26.04 21.07 12.47
C SER A 5 24.52 20.87 12.57
N ILE A 6 23.76 21.75 11.92
CA ILE A 6 22.33 21.57 11.72
C ILE A 6 22.18 20.43 10.72
N THR A 7 21.99 19.22 11.20
CA THR A 7 21.61 18.09 10.35
C THR A 7 20.17 18.29 9.96
N ASN A 8 19.89 18.55 8.68
CA ASN A 8 18.53 18.52 8.17
C ASN A 8 17.91 17.15 8.48
N PRO A 9 16.65 17.09 8.93
CA PRO A 9 15.98 15.81 9.15
C PRO A 9 15.94 15.04 7.83
N VAL A 10 16.23 13.73 7.89
CA VAL A 10 16.23 12.84 6.72
C VAL A 10 14.84 12.80 6.07
N ASN A 11 13.79 12.96 6.86
CA ASN A 11 12.40 13.00 6.39
C ASN A 11 11.77 14.38 6.68
N GLU A 12 11.16 14.97 5.67
CA GLU A 12 10.40 16.23 5.73
C GLU A 12 8.90 15.95 5.57
N VAL A 13 8.05 16.58 6.37
CA VAL A 13 6.60 16.51 6.17
C VAL A 13 6.21 17.48 5.05
N ILE A 14 5.66 16.95 3.96
CA ILE A 14 5.30 17.74 2.76
C ILE A 14 3.79 17.97 2.61
N SER A 15 2.95 17.22 3.33
CA SER A 15 1.52 17.52 3.46
C SER A 15 0.93 16.91 4.72
N HIS A 16 -0.08 17.58 5.28
CA HIS A 16 -0.80 17.20 6.49
C HIS A 16 -2.24 16.82 6.17
N HIS A 17 -2.72 15.72 6.75
CA HIS A 17 -4.08 15.21 6.60
C HIS A 17 -4.64 14.82 7.96
N VAL A 18 -5.95 14.57 8.02
CA VAL A 18 -6.71 14.38 9.27
C VAL A 18 -6.10 13.32 10.20
N PHE A 19 -5.62 12.20 9.64
CA PHE A 19 -5.04 11.08 10.39
C PHE A 19 -3.61 10.72 9.97
N ALA A 20 -3.03 11.47 9.03
CA ALA A 20 -1.76 11.11 8.41
C ALA A 20 -0.97 12.31 7.89
N ASN A 21 0.35 12.15 7.79
CA ASN A 21 1.24 13.07 7.10
C ASN A 21 1.91 12.35 5.92
N VAL A 22 2.11 13.06 4.81
CA VAL A 22 3.00 12.58 3.75
C VAL A 22 4.40 13.09 4.04
N LEU A 23 5.36 12.16 4.13
CA LEU A 23 6.77 12.46 4.33
C LEU A 23 7.52 12.33 3.01
N LEU A 24 8.56 13.13 2.82
CA LEU A 24 9.56 13.04 1.77
C LEU A 24 10.90 12.67 2.42
N ASN A 25 11.49 11.56 1.99
CA ASN A 25 12.87 11.24 2.34
C ASN A 25 13.82 12.04 1.44
N ASN A 26 14.58 12.96 2.00
CA ASN A 26 15.47 13.86 1.26
C ASN A 26 16.70 13.17 0.67
N ALA A 27 17.03 11.96 1.11
CA ALA A 27 18.14 11.18 0.56
C ALA A 27 17.69 10.33 -0.64
N SER A 28 16.50 9.74 -0.61
CA SER A 28 15.99 8.85 -1.67
C SER A 28 14.95 9.48 -2.60
N ASN A 29 14.44 10.68 -2.28
CA ASN A 29 13.28 11.33 -2.89
C ASN A 29 11.97 10.51 -2.84
N GLN A 30 11.93 9.46 -2.02
CA GLN A 30 10.74 8.63 -1.83
C GLN A 30 9.73 9.33 -0.94
N LYS A 31 8.45 9.08 -1.20
CA LYS A 31 7.34 9.56 -0.38
C LYS A 31 6.69 8.40 0.35
N SER A 32 6.15 8.69 1.53
CA SER A 32 5.47 7.71 2.37
C SER A 32 4.35 8.37 3.15
N LEU A 33 3.31 7.61 3.50
CA LEU A 33 2.21 8.07 4.34
C LEU A 33 2.40 7.55 5.76
N HIS A 34 2.40 8.44 6.76
CA HIS A 34 2.62 8.09 8.17
C HIS A 34 1.46 8.52 9.05
N ALA A 35 1.09 7.69 10.02
CA ALA A 35 -0.01 7.95 10.94
C ALA A 35 0.30 9.13 11.88
N THR A 36 -0.72 9.92 12.20
CA THR A 36 -0.66 10.95 13.25
C THR A 36 -1.49 10.59 14.49
N VAL A 37 -2.28 9.53 14.39
CA VAL A 37 -3.14 8.97 15.45
C VAL A 37 -2.99 7.45 15.48
N SER A 38 -3.44 6.81 16.57
CA SER A 38 -3.39 5.35 16.69
C SER A 38 -4.63 4.68 16.06
N PHE A 39 -4.46 3.45 15.56
CA PHE A 39 -5.54 2.58 15.09
C PHE A 39 -5.40 1.16 15.65
N LEU A 40 -6.52 0.47 15.80
CA LEU A 40 -6.59 -0.94 16.17
C LEU A 40 -6.98 -1.81 14.96
N PRO A 41 -6.55 -3.09 14.94
CA PRO A 41 -6.95 -4.02 13.90
C PRO A 41 -8.47 -4.08 13.72
N GLY A 42 -8.93 -3.94 12.48
CA GLY A 42 -10.35 -3.90 12.13
C GLY A 42 -10.94 -2.50 11.99
N ASP A 43 -10.25 -1.45 12.45
CA ASP A 43 -10.71 -0.08 12.27
C ASP A 43 -10.82 0.28 10.77
N VAL A 44 -11.89 0.98 10.43
CA VAL A 44 -11.99 1.71 9.15
C VAL A 44 -11.23 3.02 9.33
N ILE A 45 -10.05 3.12 8.71
CA ILE A 45 -9.19 4.32 8.79
C ILE A 45 -9.84 5.48 8.05
N CYS A 46 -10.29 5.21 6.82
CA CYS A 46 -11.06 6.16 6.02
C CYS A 46 -11.83 5.44 4.91
N HIS A 47 -12.80 6.14 4.34
CA HIS A 47 -13.37 5.79 3.05
C HIS A 47 -12.50 6.40 1.94
N PHE A 48 -12.51 5.79 0.77
CA PHE A 48 -11.90 6.32 -0.44
C PHE A 48 -12.86 6.20 -1.62
N ASP A 49 -12.57 6.88 -2.71
CA ASP A 49 -13.34 6.85 -3.95
C ASP A 49 -12.40 6.61 -5.14
N ALA A 50 -12.98 6.28 -6.29
CA ALA A 50 -12.26 6.28 -7.55
C ALA A 50 -12.05 7.72 -8.03
N GLY A 51 -10.80 8.19 -8.11
CA GLY A 51 -10.48 9.49 -8.69
C GLY A 51 -10.70 9.48 -10.21
N THR A 52 -10.03 8.57 -10.89
CA THR A 52 -10.24 8.22 -12.29
C THR A 52 -10.40 6.71 -12.41
N THR A 53 -11.14 6.25 -13.42
CA THR A 53 -11.25 4.84 -13.78
C THR A 53 -10.67 4.63 -15.18
N GLN A 54 -9.88 3.59 -15.36
CA GLN A 54 -9.21 3.27 -16.61
C GLN A 54 -9.04 1.75 -16.79
N THR A 55 -8.74 1.32 -18.01
CA THR A 55 -8.64 -0.10 -18.36
C THR A 55 -7.22 -0.66 -18.25
N TYR A 56 -6.25 0.16 -17.85
CA TYR A 56 -4.84 -0.23 -17.77
C TYR A 56 -4.23 0.15 -16.43
N ALA A 57 -3.31 -0.68 -15.96
CA ALA A 57 -2.57 -0.45 -14.73
C ALA A 57 -1.53 0.68 -14.90
N THR A 58 -1.34 1.46 -13.85
CA THR A 58 -0.15 2.30 -13.67
C THR A 58 0.40 2.07 -12.26
N TYR A 59 1.57 2.62 -11.96
CA TYR A 59 2.14 2.53 -10.60
C TYR A 59 1.30 3.27 -9.53
N LEU A 60 0.30 4.06 -9.92
CA LEU A 60 -0.57 4.82 -9.01
C LEU A 60 -2.00 4.28 -8.89
N THR A 61 -2.34 3.22 -9.64
CA THR A 61 -3.68 2.66 -9.61
C THR A 61 -3.78 1.43 -8.72
N VAL A 62 -4.98 1.18 -8.21
CA VAL A 62 -5.39 -0.13 -7.67
C VAL A 62 -6.34 -0.82 -8.64
N GLN A 63 -6.17 -2.12 -8.85
CA GLN A 63 -7.04 -2.93 -9.71
C GLN A 63 -8.34 -3.30 -8.98
N THR A 64 -9.46 -3.09 -9.65
CA THR A 64 -10.82 -3.36 -9.16
C THR A 64 -11.56 -4.39 -10.01
N GLY A 65 -11.02 -4.75 -11.18
CA GLY A 65 -11.55 -5.76 -12.09
C GLY A 65 -10.56 -6.10 -13.21
N ALA A 66 -10.94 -7.03 -14.10
CA ALA A 66 -10.06 -7.51 -15.17
C ALA A 66 -9.53 -6.36 -16.07
N ASP A 67 -10.43 -5.46 -16.48
CA ASP A 67 -10.12 -4.26 -17.27
C ASP A 67 -10.51 -2.98 -16.51
N SER A 68 -10.32 -2.97 -15.19
CA SER A 68 -10.73 -1.84 -14.34
C SER A 68 -9.69 -1.56 -13.28
N HIS A 69 -9.13 -0.36 -13.36
CA HIS A 69 -8.18 0.21 -12.43
C HIS A 69 -8.64 1.61 -12.04
N ILE A 70 -8.43 1.97 -10.78
CA ILE A 70 -8.77 3.30 -10.27
C ILE A 70 -7.56 4.00 -9.67
N THR A 71 -7.48 5.31 -9.84
CA THR A 71 -6.66 6.14 -8.95
C THR A 71 -7.41 6.38 -7.64
N LEU A 72 -6.67 6.58 -6.55
CA LEU A 72 -7.27 6.75 -5.22
C LEU A 72 -7.68 8.20 -4.97
N MET A 73 -8.86 8.40 -4.41
CA MET A 73 -9.32 9.66 -3.83
C MET A 73 -9.67 9.42 -2.35
N PRO A 74 -9.13 10.17 -1.38
CA PRO A 74 -8.23 11.31 -1.54
C PRO A 74 -6.84 10.90 -2.06
N GLN A 75 -6.24 11.77 -2.89
CA GLN A 75 -5.01 11.47 -3.65
C GLN A 75 -3.82 11.05 -2.76
N PHE A 76 -3.74 11.54 -1.53
CA PHE A 76 -2.62 11.22 -0.64
C PHE A 76 -2.51 9.72 -0.29
N LEU A 77 -3.58 8.93 -0.47
CA LEU A 77 -3.54 7.48 -0.27
C LEU A 77 -2.63 6.75 -1.25
N GLN A 78 -2.30 7.36 -2.40
CA GLN A 78 -1.33 6.81 -3.35
C GLN A 78 0.09 6.71 -2.79
N TYR A 79 0.38 7.33 -1.64
CA TYR A 79 1.68 7.30 -0.97
C TYR A 79 1.81 6.17 0.07
N ILE A 80 0.83 5.28 0.17
CA ILE A 80 0.93 4.07 0.99
C ILE A 80 1.81 3.06 0.25
N ASN A 81 3.00 2.80 0.79
CA ASN A 81 3.99 1.95 0.16
C ASN A 81 3.71 0.45 0.37
N HIS A 82 4.51 -0.38 -0.30
CA HIS A 82 4.46 -1.82 -0.15
C HIS A 82 5.14 -2.30 1.13
N SER A 83 4.54 -3.29 1.80
CA SER A 83 5.24 -4.17 2.75
C SER A 83 4.77 -5.62 2.59
N CYS A 84 5.69 -6.57 2.76
CA CYS A 84 5.36 -8.00 2.87
C CYS A 84 4.72 -8.34 4.23
N ALA A 85 4.79 -7.44 5.22
CA ALA A 85 4.02 -7.50 6.46
C ALA A 85 3.21 -6.20 6.57
N PRO A 86 2.11 -6.07 5.80
CA PRO A 86 1.35 -4.82 5.74
C PRO A 86 0.57 -4.56 7.03
N ASN A 87 0.29 -3.29 7.30
CA ASN A 87 -0.59 -2.88 8.40
C ASN A 87 -1.94 -2.33 7.93
N VAL A 88 -2.15 -2.16 6.62
CA VAL A 88 -3.45 -1.75 6.04
C VAL A 88 -3.83 -2.57 4.81
N PHE A 89 -5.13 -2.54 4.48
CA PHE A 89 -5.72 -3.20 3.31
C PHE A 89 -6.74 -2.29 2.63
N PHE A 90 -6.63 -2.15 1.31
CA PHE A 90 -7.65 -1.50 0.49
C PHE A 90 -8.79 -2.48 0.19
N ASN A 91 -9.92 -2.30 0.88
CA ASN A 91 -11.13 -3.04 0.57
C ASN A 91 -11.88 -2.36 -0.57
N THR A 92 -11.69 -2.82 -1.80
CA THR A 92 -12.31 -2.24 -3.00
C THR A 92 -13.80 -2.57 -3.14
N ALA A 93 -14.34 -3.52 -2.38
CA ALA A 93 -15.77 -3.83 -2.39
C ALA A 93 -16.59 -2.82 -1.60
N THR A 94 -16.04 -2.31 -0.49
CA THR A 94 -16.67 -1.30 0.37
C THR A 94 -16.05 0.09 0.24
N MET A 95 -14.94 0.19 -0.50
CA MET A 95 -14.16 1.40 -0.67
C MET A 95 -13.63 1.97 0.65
N GLU A 96 -13.08 1.09 1.48
CA GLU A 96 -12.55 1.40 2.82
C GLU A 96 -11.07 1.01 2.94
N LEU A 97 -10.27 1.88 3.56
CA LEU A 97 -8.94 1.52 4.03
C LEU A 97 -9.04 0.92 5.43
N ILE A 98 -8.71 -0.37 5.56
CA ILE A 98 -8.89 -1.13 6.80
C ILE A 98 -7.55 -1.36 7.49
N CYS A 99 -7.51 -1.14 8.80
CA CYS A 99 -6.37 -1.46 9.66
C CYS A 99 -6.24 -2.98 9.86
N LEU A 100 -5.05 -3.55 9.62
CA LEU A 100 -4.76 -4.98 9.78
C LEU A 100 -3.98 -5.31 11.05
N GLN A 101 -3.14 -4.37 11.53
CA GLN A 101 -2.26 -4.49 12.69
C GLN A 101 -2.30 -3.18 13.46
N PRO A 102 -2.02 -3.15 14.78
CA PRO A 102 -1.98 -1.89 15.52
C PRO A 102 -1.04 -0.87 14.86
N ILE A 103 -1.50 0.37 14.73
CA ILE A 103 -0.72 1.49 14.16
C ILE A 103 -0.62 2.57 15.24
N GLN A 104 0.57 3.10 15.46
CA GLN A 104 0.85 4.21 16.35
C GLN A 104 1.24 5.47 15.56
N PRO A 105 1.10 6.67 16.14
CA PRO A 105 1.60 7.90 15.54
C PRO A 105 3.08 7.77 15.16
N GLY A 106 3.40 8.08 13.90
CA GLY A 106 4.73 7.94 13.31
C GLY A 106 4.91 6.69 12.46
N ASP A 107 4.10 5.64 12.65
CA ASP A 107 4.19 4.43 11.85
C ASP A 107 3.82 4.71 10.39
N GLU A 108 4.53 4.07 9.46
CA GLU A 108 4.19 4.13 8.03
C GLU A 108 2.99 3.23 7.72
N PHE A 109 2.03 3.74 6.96
CA PHE A 109 0.99 2.90 6.38
C PHE A 109 1.58 2.12 5.20
N THR A 110 1.43 0.80 5.22
CA THR A 110 1.89 -0.07 4.15
C THR A 110 0.86 -1.14 3.82
N PHE A 111 0.73 -1.46 2.53
CA PHE A 111 -0.17 -2.52 2.07
C PHE A 111 0.54 -3.54 1.18
N PHE A 112 -0.05 -4.71 1.05
CA PHE A 112 0.48 -5.75 0.19
C PHE A 112 -0.02 -5.51 -1.24
N TYR A 113 0.80 -4.94 -2.12
CA TYR A 113 0.38 -4.60 -3.49
C TYR A 113 -0.31 -5.77 -4.25
N PRO A 114 0.16 -7.03 -4.17
CA PRO A 114 -0.55 -8.15 -4.80
C PRO A 114 -1.93 -8.46 -4.20
N SER A 115 -2.37 -7.80 -3.12
CA SER A 115 -3.74 -7.89 -2.62
C SER A 115 -4.76 -7.20 -3.53
N THR A 116 -4.31 -6.24 -4.34
CA THR A 116 -5.11 -5.55 -5.35
C THR A 116 -4.66 -5.89 -6.77
N GLU A 117 -3.35 -6.04 -7.02
CA GLU A 117 -2.81 -6.19 -8.39
C GLU A 117 -2.60 -7.66 -8.80
N TRP A 118 -3.24 -8.09 -9.89
CA TRP A 118 -3.01 -9.43 -10.45
C TRP A 118 -1.64 -9.51 -11.13
N GLU A 119 -1.31 -8.49 -11.91
CA GLU A 119 0.00 -8.23 -12.53
C GLU A 119 0.44 -6.82 -12.15
N MET A 120 1.70 -6.64 -11.74
CA MET A 120 2.21 -5.30 -11.45
C MET A 120 2.54 -4.56 -12.76
N ALA A 121 2.07 -3.31 -12.88
CA ALA A 121 2.51 -2.41 -13.96
C ALA A 121 4.03 -2.18 -13.95
N GLN A 122 4.62 -2.15 -12.75
CA GLN A 122 6.05 -1.97 -12.53
C GLN A 122 6.52 -2.93 -11.43
N PRO A 123 7.01 -4.13 -11.79
CA PRO A 123 7.63 -5.03 -10.82
C PRO A 123 8.89 -4.42 -10.19
N PHE A 124 9.16 -4.73 -8.92
CA PHE A 124 10.31 -4.19 -8.20
C PHE A 124 10.89 -5.15 -7.16
N VAL A 125 12.17 -4.95 -6.83
CA VAL A 125 12.83 -5.62 -5.71
C VAL A 125 12.41 -4.95 -4.41
N CYS A 126 11.80 -5.73 -3.52
CA CYS A 126 11.28 -5.27 -2.24
C CYS A 126 12.39 -5.07 -1.22
N ASN A 127 12.39 -3.89 -0.60
CA ASN A 127 13.31 -3.53 0.47
C ASN A 127 12.57 -3.24 1.78
N CYS A 128 11.42 -3.88 2.03
CA CYS A 128 10.59 -3.62 3.22
C CYS A 128 11.25 -4.03 4.55
N GLY A 129 12.36 -4.78 4.51
CA GLY A 129 13.13 -5.16 5.69
C GLY A 129 12.48 -6.22 6.58
N ASN A 130 11.32 -6.79 6.20
CA ASN A 130 10.68 -7.85 6.97
C ASN A 130 11.36 -9.22 6.75
N ASP A 131 11.47 -10.04 7.79
CA ASP A 131 12.07 -11.39 7.74
C ASP A 131 11.40 -12.31 6.71
N ALA A 132 10.09 -12.14 6.48
CA ALA A 132 9.31 -12.89 5.50
C ALA A 132 9.19 -12.16 4.15
N CYS A 133 10.10 -11.23 3.83
CA CYS A 133 10.09 -10.46 2.58
C CYS A 133 10.14 -11.38 1.35
N LEU A 134 9.20 -11.18 0.42
CA LEU A 134 9.08 -11.95 -0.82
C LEU A 134 10.14 -11.61 -1.88
N GLN A 135 11.00 -10.62 -1.61
CA GLN A 135 12.10 -10.13 -2.46
C GLN A 135 11.67 -9.49 -3.79
N LEU A 136 10.80 -10.12 -4.58
CA LEU A 136 10.29 -9.60 -5.84
C LEU A 136 8.76 -9.44 -5.76
N ILE A 137 8.28 -8.24 -6.06
CA ILE A 137 6.84 -7.94 -6.15
C ILE A 137 6.49 -7.70 -7.61
N ASN A 138 5.82 -8.68 -8.21
CA ASN A 138 5.43 -8.67 -9.63
C ASN A 138 3.94 -8.96 -9.87
N GLY A 139 3.14 -9.15 -8.81
CA GLY A 139 1.69 -9.33 -8.88
C GLY A 139 1.24 -10.65 -8.28
N ALA A 140 -0.06 -10.79 -8.01
CA ALA A 140 -0.62 -11.98 -7.37
C ALA A 140 -0.49 -13.24 -8.24
N SER A 141 -0.51 -13.10 -9.57
CA SER A 141 -0.43 -14.21 -10.53
C SER A 141 0.86 -15.03 -10.39
N HIS A 142 1.93 -14.44 -9.88
CA HIS A 142 3.26 -15.07 -9.75
C HIS A 142 3.47 -15.74 -8.40
N LEU A 143 2.58 -15.52 -7.43
CA LEU A 143 2.69 -16.09 -6.10
C LEU A 143 2.00 -17.45 -6.02
N SER A 144 2.51 -18.31 -5.13
CA SER A 144 1.84 -19.55 -4.79
C SER A 144 0.56 -19.27 -4.01
N VAL A 145 -0.40 -20.18 -4.09
CA VAL A 145 -1.64 -20.09 -3.31
C VAL A 145 -1.36 -20.13 -1.81
N GLU A 146 -0.33 -20.88 -1.38
CA GLU A 146 0.12 -20.91 0.00
C GLU A 146 0.66 -19.55 0.47
N THR A 147 1.39 -18.82 -0.37
CA THR A 147 1.82 -17.47 -0.03
C THR A 147 0.63 -16.52 0.03
N LEU A 148 -0.25 -16.56 -0.97
CA LEU A 148 -1.42 -15.68 -1.05
C LEU A 148 -2.41 -15.90 0.10
N SER A 149 -2.55 -17.12 0.62
CA SER A 149 -3.46 -17.43 1.72
C SER A 149 -3.08 -16.76 3.04
N LYS A 150 -1.85 -16.25 3.16
CA LYS A 150 -1.35 -15.50 4.33
C LYS A 150 -1.80 -14.04 4.34
N TYR A 151 -2.37 -13.54 3.25
CA TYR A 151 -2.75 -12.15 3.08
C TYR A 151 -4.26 -11.97 2.95
N LYS A 152 -4.75 -10.78 3.34
CA LYS A 152 -6.07 -10.31 2.93
C LYS A 152 -6.00 -9.88 1.47
N LEU A 153 -6.91 -10.40 0.65
CA LEU A 153 -6.97 -10.16 -0.79
C LEU A 153 -8.32 -9.55 -1.15
N THR A 154 -8.36 -8.66 -2.12
CA THR A 154 -9.62 -8.16 -2.70
C THR A 154 -10.41 -9.29 -3.34
N ASP A 155 -11.72 -9.09 -3.50
CA ASP A 155 -12.60 -10.10 -4.09
C ASP A 155 -12.20 -10.42 -5.54
N PHE A 156 -11.73 -9.42 -6.30
CA PHE A 156 -11.18 -9.61 -7.62
C PHE A 156 -9.98 -10.56 -7.61
N ILE A 157 -8.98 -10.32 -6.77
CA ILE A 157 -7.80 -11.20 -6.69
C ILE A 157 -8.19 -12.60 -6.24
N ARG A 158 -9.12 -12.74 -5.28
CA ARG A 158 -9.63 -14.06 -4.86
C ARG A 158 -10.31 -14.79 -6.01
N GLN A 159 -11.04 -14.09 -6.87
CA GLN A 159 -11.66 -14.67 -8.06
C GLN A 159 -10.60 -15.14 -9.07
N GLN A 160 -9.57 -14.33 -9.34
CA GLN A 160 -8.48 -14.68 -10.24
C GLN A 160 -7.69 -15.91 -9.76
N VAL A 161 -7.40 -16.00 -8.44
CA VAL A 161 -6.76 -17.18 -7.85
C VAL A 161 -7.60 -18.45 -8.05
N LYS A 162 -8.92 -18.37 -7.84
CA LYS A 162 -9.83 -19.51 -8.07
C LYS A 162 -9.85 -19.95 -9.53
N GLN A 163 -9.88 -18.99 -10.47
CA GLN A 163 -9.83 -19.29 -11.89
C GLN A 163 -8.53 -20.00 -12.27
N LYS A 164 -7.38 -19.49 -11.78
CA LYS A 164 -6.06 -20.11 -11.99
C LYS A 164 -6.00 -21.56 -11.49
N LEU A 165 -6.66 -21.88 -10.38
CA LEU A 165 -6.72 -23.23 -9.81
C LEU A 165 -7.71 -24.17 -10.51
N SER A 166 -8.64 -23.63 -11.30
CA SER A 166 -9.65 -24.42 -12.02
C SER A 166 -9.17 -24.83 -13.42
N LEU A 167 -7.96 -24.42 -13.80
CA LEU A 167 -7.24 -24.76 -15.03
C LEU A 167 -6.20 -25.83 -14.74
#